data_AF-A0A930QGH1-F1
#
_entry.id   AF-A0A930QGH1-F1
#
_cell.length_a   1.000
_cell.length_b   1.000
_cell.length_c   1.000
_cell.angle_alpha   90.00
_cell.angle_beta   90.00
_cell.angle_gamma   90.00
#
_symmetry.space_group_name_H-M   'P 1'
#
loop_
_entity.id
_entity.type
_entity.pdbx_description
1 polymer ?
#
loop_
_entity_poly.entity_id
_entity_poly.type
_entity_poly.pdbx_seq_one_letter_code
_entity_poly.pdbx_strand_id
1 'polypeptide(L)'
;AETARLKVKANGGKRLLLSYMSVGEAADYRPYWKAEWNTERPHWLAEPNPEWPGSYKARYWSKEWHDILYGSPDAYLDLIMAAGFDGAFLDVMDAWQYFKENK
;
A
#
# COMPACT_ATOMS: atom_id res chain seq x y z
N ALA A 1 0.14 22.97 -0.06
CA ALA A 1 -0.12 21.61 -0.56
C ALA A 1 -1.55 21.21 -0.22
N GLU A 2 -2.22 20.42 -1.07
CA GLU A 2 -3.61 19.99 -0.87
C GLU A 2 -3.84 19.28 0.48
N THR A 3 -2.87 18.48 0.91
CA THR A 3 -2.87 17.81 2.23
C THR A 3 -2.99 18.79 3.40
N ALA A 4 -2.33 19.95 3.34
CA ALA A 4 -2.44 20.98 4.38
C ALA A 4 -3.85 21.57 4.45
N ARG A 5 -4.53 21.75 3.31
CA ARG A 5 -5.93 22.21 3.25
C ARG A 5 -6.86 21.18 3.88
N LEU A 6 -6.68 19.91 3.56
CA LEU A 6 -7.52 18.83 4.07
C LEU A 6 -7.42 18.62 5.59
N LYS A 7 -6.32 19.02 6.24
CA LYS A 7 -6.17 18.95 7.70
C LYS A 7 -7.03 19.96 8.48
N VAL A 8 -7.56 20.98 7.80
CA VAL A 8 -8.42 22.01 8.41
C VAL A 8 -9.87 21.80 7.97
N LYS A 9 -10.77 21.69 8.94
CA LYS A 9 -12.22 21.60 8.72
C LYS A 9 -12.80 22.97 8.39
N ALA A 10 -13.98 23.01 7.78
CA ALA A 10 -14.66 24.27 7.45
C ALA A 10 -14.91 25.19 8.67
N ASN A 11 -15.00 24.62 9.88
CA ASN A 11 -15.17 25.36 11.13
C ASN A 11 -13.84 25.74 11.83
N GLY A 12 -12.70 25.58 11.15
CA GLY A 12 -11.37 25.87 11.70
C GLY A 12 -10.78 24.76 12.60
N GLY A 13 -11.53 23.71 12.90
CA GLY A 13 -11.01 22.57 13.66
C GLY A 13 -9.95 21.79 12.87
N LYS A 14 -8.95 21.23 13.56
CA LYS A 14 -7.92 20.38 12.94
C LYS A 14 -8.34 18.91 12.95
N ARG A 15 -7.84 18.12 12.00
CA ARG A 15 -7.93 16.65 11.97
C ARG A 15 -6.64 16.04 11.48
N LEU A 16 -6.37 14.81 11.89
CA LEU A 16 -5.36 13.97 11.27
C LEU A 16 -5.81 13.60 9.85
N LEU A 17 -4.87 13.65 8.92
CA LEU A 17 -5.04 13.18 7.56
C LEU A 17 -4.19 11.93 7.36
N LEU A 18 -4.84 10.78 7.26
CA LEU A 18 -4.20 9.49 7.02
C LEU A 18 -4.37 9.07 5.56
N SER A 19 -3.33 8.52 4.97
CA SER A 19 -3.40 7.90 3.64
C SER A 19 -3.72 6.41 3.78
N TYR A 20 -4.61 5.89 2.94
CA TYR A 20 -4.82 4.45 2.85
C TYR A 20 -3.57 3.76 2.26
N MET A 21 -3.11 2.68 2.90
CA MET A 21 -2.00 1.87 2.42
C MET A 21 -2.28 0.39 2.67
N SER A 22 -2.46 -0.39 1.60
CA SER A 22 -2.48 -1.85 1.73
C SER A 22 -1.06 -2.37 1.99
N VAL A 23 -0.93 -3.25 2.99
CA VAL A 23 0.34 -3.92 3.32
C VAL A 23 0.30 -5.42 3.06
N GLY A 24 -0.89 -5.99 2.83
CA GLY A 24 -1.09 -7.40 2.48
C GLY A 24 -1.35 -7.66 1.00
N GLU A 25 -1.55 -6.61 0.19
CA GLU A 25 -1.77 -6.71 -1.26
C GLU A 25 -0.97 -5.66 -2.02
N ALA A 26 -0.44 -6.08 -3.18
CA ALA A 26 0.05 -5.19 -4.21
C ALA A 26 -1.05 -4.93 -5.24
N ALA A 27 -1.08 -3.75 -5.84
CA ALA A 27 -2.09 -3.41 -6.83
C ALA A 27 -1.49 -2.82 -8.11
N ASP A 28 -2.01 -3.25 -9.26
CA ASP A 28 -1.49 -2.91 -10.59
C ASP A 28 -1.72 -1.46 -11.03
N TYR A 29 -2.68 -0.80 -10.38
CA TYR A 29 -2.96 0.62 -10.55
C TYR A 29 -2.16 1.52 -9.60
N ARG A 30 -1.21 0.98 -8.80
CA ARG A 30 -0.37 1.77 -7.90
C ARG A 30 0.93 2.20 -8.58
N PRO A 31 1.52 3.36 -8.20
CA PRO A 31 2.71 3.89 -8.85
C PRO A 31 3.96 3.01 -8.77
N TYR A 32 4.05 2.12 -7.78
CA TYR A 32 5.18 1.20 -7.63
C TYR A 32 5.09 -0.02 -8.57
N TRP A 33 3.95 -0.25 -9.24
CA TRP A 33 3.76 -1.41 -10.08
C TRP A 33 4.67 -1.37 -11.30
N LYS A 34 5.39 -2.46 -11.56
CA LYS A 34 6.25 -2.58 -12.73
C LYS A 34 5.53 -3.34 -13.84
N ALA A 35 5.58 -2.82 -15.06
CA ALA A 35 4.92 -3.43 -16.22
C ALA A 35 5.34 -4.90 -16.45
N GLU A 36 6.58 -5.25 -16.09
CA GLU A 36 7.15 -6.59 -16.17
C GLU A 36 6.36 -7.62 -15.35
N TRP A 37 5.73 -7.21 -14.26
CA TRP A 37 4.93 -8.09 -13.38
C TRP A 37 3.64 -8.58 -14.02
N ASN A 38 3.20 -7.96 -15.13
CA ASN A 38 2.05 -8.42 -15.91
C ASN A 38 2.34 -9.72 -16.67
N THR A 39 3.61 -9.98 -16.98
CA THR A 39 4.06 -11.17 -17.71
C THR A 39 4.81 -12.14 -16.81
N GLU A 40 5.65 -11.63 -15.90
CA GLU A 40 6.46 -12.43 -15.00
C GLU A 40 6.32 -11.88 -13.58
N ARG A 41 5.49 -12.55 -12.77
CA ARG A 41 5.24 -12.12 -11.40
C ARG A 41 6.46 -12.41 -10.52
N PRO A 42 6.93 -11.44 -9.72
CA PRO A 42 8.01 -11.67 -8.78
C PRO A 42 7.56 -12.67 -7.72
N HIS A 43 8.50 -13.39 -7.12
CA HIS A 43 8.18 -14.45 -6.17
C HIS A 43 7.36 -13.96 -4.96
N TRP A 44 7.36 -12.69 -4.61
CA TRP A 44 6.57 -12.19 -3.47
C TRP A 44 5.12 -11.86 -3.84
N LEU A 45 4.77 -11.84 -5.13
CA LEU A 45 3.43 -11.58 -5.62
C LEU A 45 2.69 -12.91 -5.82
N ALA A 46 1.61 -13.12 -5.07
CA ALA A 46 0.78 -14.33 -5.13
C ALA A 46 -0.45 -14.11 -6.04
N GLU A 47 -1.53 -14.83 -5.78
CA GLU A 47 -2.70 -14.83 -6.66
C GLU A 47 -3.48 -13.51 -6.62
N PRO A 48 -4.18 -13.17 -7.73
CA PRO A 48 -5.10 -12.04 -7.75
C PRO A 48 -6.23 -12.25 -6.74
N ASN A 49 -6.69 -11.16 -6.14
CA ASN A 49 -7.87 -11.14 -5.31
C ASN A 49 -9.12 -11.08 -6.21
N PRO A 50 -9.97 -12.12 -6.28
CA PRO A 50 -11.15 -12.12 -7.14
C PRO A 50 -12.21 -11.08 -6.72
N GLU A 51 -12.21 -10.66 -5.45
CA GLU A 51 -13.14 -9.65 -4.94
C GLU A 51 -12.67 -8.22 -5.25
N TRP A 52 -11.37 -8.04 -5.56
CA TRP A 52 -10.75 -6.76 -5.84
C TRP A 52 -9.87 -6.83 -7.09
N PRO A 53 -10.45 -6.61 -8.29
CA PRO A 53 -9.72 -6.64 -9.54
C PRO A 53 -8.52 -5.69 -9.54
N GLY A 54 -7.37 -6.22 -9.98
CA GLY A 54 -6.10 -5.50 -9.99
C GLY A 54 -5.31 -5.55 -8.67
N SER A 55 -5.88 -6.13 -7.61
CA SER A 55 -5.16 -6.42 -6.37
C SER A 55 -4.67 -7.87 -6.35
N TYR A 56 -3.50 -8.09 -5.75
CA TYR A 56 -2.79 -9.38 -5.70
C TYR A 56 -2.24 -9.57 -4.28
N LYS A 57 -2.41 -10.76 -3.70
CA LYS A 57 -1.87 -11.04 -2.36
C LYS A 57 -0.35 -10.91 -2.39
N ALA A 58 0.20 -10.12 -1.45
CA ALA A 58 1.64 -9.99 -1.29
C ALA A 58 2.12 -10.93 -0.17
N ARG A 59 3.19 -11.68 -0.42
CA ARG A 59 3.92 -12.43 0.62
C ARG A 59 4.55 -11.41 1.54
N TYR A 60 3.78 -10.95 2.52
CA TYR A 60 4.05 -9.76 3.32
C TYR A 60 5.34 -9.83 4.15
N TRP A 61 5.98 -11.00 4.24
CA TRP A 61 7.26 -11.21 4.90
C TRP A 61 8.48 -11.04 3.97
N SER A 62 8.28 -10.87 2.66
CA SER A 62 9.37 -10.69 1.70
C SER A 62 10.05 -9.33 1.89
N LYS A 63 11.38 -9.33 1.82
CA LYS A 63 12.18 -8.10 1.88
C LYS A 63 11.86 -7.17 0.72
N GLU A 64 11.69 -7.70 -0.48
CA GLU A 64 11.38 -6.92 -1.68
C GLU A 64 10.03 -6.20 -1.56
N TRP A 65 9.06 -6.82 -0.89
CA TRP A 65 7.80 -6.15 -0.58
C TRP A 65 7.98 -5.04 0.46
N HIS A 66 8.77 -5.28 1.52
CA HIS A 66 9.11 -4.23 2.48
C HIS A 66 9.83 -3.03 1.82
N ASP A 67 10.78 -3.29 0.93
CA ASP A 67 11.55 -2.25 0.23
C ASP A 67 10.65 -1.37 -0.67
N ILE A 68 9.55 -1.92 -1.19
CA ILE A 68 8.50 -1.16 -1.90
C ILE A 68 7.70 -0.29 -0.93
N LEU A 69 7.42 -0.80 0.26
CA LEU A 69 6.56 -0.13 1.23
C LEU A 69 7.28 0.99 1.98
N TYR A 70 8.54 0.81 2.41
CA TYR A 70 9.23 1.79 3.26
C TYR A 70 10.75 1.71 3.21
N GLY A 71 11.40 2.77 3.69
CA GLY A 71 12.84 2.78 3.99
C GLY A 71 13.70 3.42 2.90
N SER A 72 13.07 4.07 1.90
CA SER A 72 13.78 4.86 0.89
C SER A 72 12.91 6.01 0.40
N PRO A 73 13.49 7.12 -0.12
CA PRO A 73 12.70 8.28 -0.59
C PRO A 73 11.64 7.96 -1.66
N ASP A 74 11.82 6.86 -2.40
CA ASP A 74 10.92 6.41 -3.47
C ASP A 74 9.94 5.33 -3.00
N ALA A 75 10.04 4.86 -1.75
CA ALA A 75 9.15 3.87 -1.18
C ALA A 75 7.77 4.46 -0.85
N TYR A 76 6.74 3.63 -0.85
CA TYR A 76 5.35 4.11 -0.87
C TYR A 76 4.96 4.90 0.39
N LEU A 77 5.37 4.44 1.58
CA LEU A 77 5.16 5.17 2.84
C LEU A 77 5.95 6.48 2.88
N ASP A 78 7.19 6.48 2.41
CA ASP A 78 8.04 7.67 2.35
C ASP A 78 7.45 8.74 1.42
N LEU A 79 6.86 8.34 0.29
CA LEU A 79 6.10 9.23 -0.60
C LEU A 79 4.85 9.80 0.10
N ILE A 80 4.14 8.99 0.90
CA ILE A 80 2.99 9.45 1.70
C ILE A 80 3.44 10.51 2.71
N MET A 81 4.56 10.28 3.42
CA MET A 81 5.12 11.25 4.36
C MET A 81 5.56 12.53 3.65
N ALA A 82 6.25 12.42 2.52
CA ALA A 82 6.71 13.56 1.72
C ALA A 82 5.54 14.40 1.18
N ALA A 83 4.40 13.78 0.88
CA ALA A 83 3.17 14.48 0.50
C ALA A 83 2.49 15.23 1.66
N GLY A 84 2.95 15.04 2.90
CA GLY A 84 2.49 15.77 4.08
C GLY A 84 1.28 15.15 4.76
N PHE A 85 1.02 13.85 4.59
CA PHE A 85 0.07 13.12 5.44
C PHE A 85 0.59 13.00 6.87
N ASP A 86 -0.30 12.86 7.85
CA ASP A 86 0.08 12.64 9.26
C ASP A 86 0.39 11.17 9.57
N GLY A 87 0.04 10.26 8.66
CA GLY A 87 0.30 8.83 8.79
C GLY A 87 -0.40 8.01 7.72
N ALA A 88 -0.37 6.69 7.89
CA ALA A 88 -1.05 5.74 7.02
C ALA A 88 -2.05 4.87 7.79
N PHE A 89 -3.18 4.56 7.17
CA PHE A 89 -4.12 3.53 7.60
C PHE A 89 -3.74 2.22 6.89
N LEU A 90 -3.30 1.24 7.66
CA LEU A 90 -2.79 -0.03 7.13
C LEU A 90 -3.94 -1.01 6.88
N ASP A 91 -4.06 -1.48 5.65
CA ASP A 91 -5.11 -2.40 5.24
C ASP A 91 -4.57 -3.75 4.77
N VAL A 92 -5.46 -4.75 4.70
CA VAL A 92 -5.18 -6.14 4.36
C VAL A 92 -4.22 -6.81 5.36
N MET A 93 -4.37 -6.44 6.63
CA MET A 93 -3.64 -7.03 7.75
C MET A 93 -3.97 -8.51 7.95
N ASP A 94 -5.08 -8.97 7.41
CA ASP A 94 -5.58 -10.35 7.41
C ASP A 94 -4.97 -11.23 6.29
N ALA A 95 -4.04 -10.71 5.48
CA ALA A 95 -3.33 -11.50 4.45
C ALA A 95 -2.71 -12.79 5.01
N TRP A 96 -2.35 -12.83 6.29
CA TRP A 96 -1.87 -14.05 6.95
C TRP A 96 -2.88 -15.21 6.90
N GLN A 97 -4.19 -14.94 6.91
CA GLN A 97 -5.24 -15.96 6.84
C GLN A 97 -5.19 -16.66 5.49
N TYR A 98 -5.11 -15.87 4.41
CA TYR A 98 -4.95 -16.40 3.04
C TYR A 98 -3.76 -17.37 2.95
N PHE A 99 -2.58 -16.99 3.43
CA PHE A 99 -1.38 -17.85 3.36
C PHE A 99 -1.40 -19.03 4.34
N LYS A 100 -2.23 -18.98 5.39
CA LYS A 100 -2.42 -20.11 6.30
C LYS A 100 -3.36 -21.15 5.72
N GLU A 101 -4.42 -20.72 5.05
CA GLU A 101 -5.48 -21.59 4.51
C GLU A 101 -5.11 -22.21 3.16
N ASN A 102 -4.28 -21.53 2.37
CA ASN A 102 -3.83 -21.99 1.05
C ASN A 102 -2.41 -22.61 1.12
N LYS A 103 -2.14 -23.40 2.16
CA LYS A 103 -0.88 -24.15 2.30
C LYS A 103 -0.75 -25.28 1.29
#